data_AF-A0A2M8T9K6-F1
#
_entry.id   AF-A0A2M8T9K6-F1
#
_cell.length_a   1.000
_cell.length_b   1.000
_cell.length_c   1.000
_cell.angle_alpha   90.00
_cell.angle_beta   90.00
_cell.angle_gamma   90.00
#
_symmetry.space_group_name_H-M   'P 1'
#
loop_
_entity.id
_entity.type
_entity.pdbx_description
1 polymer ?
#
loop_
_entity_poly.entity_id
_entity_poly.type
_entity_poly.pdbx_seq_one_letter_code
_entity_poly.pdbx_strand_id
1 'polypeptide(L)' 'METPSIHERLFNYYKKKQSIEMQKEIKSYTAIDMEHTRVAIKVTFKDNNWLRVYQKTNGIVEWY' A
#
# COMPACT_ATOMS: atom_id res chain seq x y z
N MET A 1 19.71 3.61 -11.25
CA MET A 1 18.32 3.68 -10.75
C MET A 1 18.16 2.52 -9.78
N GLU A 2 17.90 2.79 -8.51
CA GLU A 2 17.69 1.73 -7.52
C GLU A 2 16.37 1.01 -7.83
N THR A 3 16.34 -0.31 -7.65
CA THR A 3 15.12 -1.10 -7.87
C THR A 3 14.17 -0.86 -6.69
N PRO A 4 12.90 -0.49 -6.91
CA PRO A 4 11.97 -0.22 -5.83
C PRO A 4 11.72 -1.46 -4.96
N SER A 5 11.62 -1.25 -3.65
CA SER A 5 11.35 -2.35 -2.70
C SER A 5 9.99 -3.01 -2.96
N ILE A 6 9.77 -4.23 -2.46
CA ILE A 6 8.47 -4.91 -2.61
C ILE A 6 7.31 -4.10 -2.01
N HIS A 7 7.57 -3.39 -0.90
CA HIS A 7 6.61 -2.50 -0.25
C HIS A 7 6.31 -1.27 -1.11
N GLU A 8 7.33 -0.66 -1.69
CA GLU A 8 7.18 0.49 -2.58
C GLU A 8 6.41 0.11 -3.86
N ARG A 9 6.67 -1.09 -4.39
CA ARG A 9 5.92 -1.63 -5.54
C ARG A 9 4.43 -1.83 -5.20
N LEU A 10 4.13 -2.37 -4.01
CA LEU A 10 2.75 -2.52 -3.55
C LEU A 10 2.07 -1.16 -3.35
N PHE A 11 2.77 -0.20 -2.75
CA PHE A 11 2.29 1.16 -2.56
C PHE A 11 1.98 1.85 -3.90
N ASN A 12 2.90 1.78 -4.85
CA ASN A 12 2.73 2.37 -6.18
C ASN A 12 1.59 1.71 -6.95
N TYR A 13 1.40 0.40 -6.82
CA TYR A 13 0.25 -0.30 -7.37
C TYR A 13 -1.07 0.24 -6.80
N TYR A 14 -1.17 0.33 -5.47
CA TYR A 14 -2.36 0.89 -4.81
C TYR A 14 -2.61 2.35 -5.22
N LYS A 15 -1.58 3.20 -5.16
CA LYS A 15 -1.67 4.63 -5.49
C LYS A 15 -2.16 4.85 -6.92
N LYS A 16 -1.67 4.06 -7.89
CA LYS A 16 -2.08 4.15 -9.30
C LYS A 16 -3.55 3.77 -9.54
N LYS A 17 -4.16 2.98 -8.65
CA LYS A 17 -5.59 2.61 -8.72
C LYS A 17 -6.52 3.69 -8.15
N GLN A 18 -5.98 4.66 -7.42
CA GLN A 18 -6.77 5.74 -6.80
C GLN A 18 -6.97 6.91 -7.76
N SER A 19 -8.05 7.67 -7.54
CA SER A 19 -8.26 8.95 -8.22
C SER A 19 -7.16 9.96 -7.87
N ILE A 20 -7.02 11.02 -8.68
CA ILE A 20 -6.00 12.06 -8.43
C ILE A 20 -6.23 12.75 -7.09
N GLU A 21 -7.49 12.97 -6.72
CA GLU A 21 -7.89 13.55 -5.43
C GLU A 21 -7.42 12.66 -4.28
N MET A 22 -7.72 11.36 -4.35
CA MET A 22 -7.33 10.42 -3.29
C MET A 22 -5.81 10.24 -3.19
N GLN A 23 -5.09 10.29 -4.32
CA GLN A 23 -3.63 10.28 -4.31
C GLN A 23 -3.02 11.46 -3.57
N LYS A 24 -3.68 12.64 -3.60
CA LYS A 24 -3.24 13.82 -2.85
C LYS A 24 -3.47 13.66 -1.35
N GLU A 25 -4.43 12.84 -0.94
CA GLU A 25 -4.77 12.62 0.48
C GLU A 25 -3.88 11.59 1.17
N ILE A 26 -3.15 10.77 0.40
CA ILE A 26 -2.15 9.85 0.93
C ILE A 26 -0.97 10.65 1.50
N LYS A 27 -0.69 10.46 2.79
CA LYS A 27 0.41 11.09 3.52
C LYS A 27 1.69 10.25 3.48
N SER A 28 1.57 8.96 3.77
CA SER A 28 2.72 8.05 3.83
C SER A 28 2.28 6.58 3.75
N TYR A 29 3.26 5.69 3.61
CA TYR A 29 3.07 4.27 3.85
C TYR A 29 4.17 3.74 4.78
N THR A 30 3.88 2.65 5.48
CA THR A 30 4.83 1.92 6.33
C THR A 30 4.68 0.42 6.07
N ALA A 31 5.80 -0.30 6.06
CA ALA A 31 5.77 -1.76 6.00
C ALA A 31 5.16 -2.33 7.29
N ILE A 32 4.34 -3.36 7.15
CA ILE A 32 3.76 -4.09 8.29
C ILE A 32 3.84 -5.59 8.00
N ASP A 33 3.92 -6.39 9.06
CA ASP A 33 3.84 -7.83 8.95
C ASP A 33 2.40 -8.31 9.06
N MET A 34 2.04 -9.27 8.22
CA MET A 34 0.74 -9.91 8.23
C MET A 34 0.88 -11.40 7.88
N GLU A 35 0.29 -12.27 8.71
CA GLU A 35 0.24 -13.70 8.46
C GLU A 35 -0.47 -14.00 7.13
N HIS A 36 -0.01 -15.05 6.45
CA HIS A 36 -0.55 -15.52 5.17
C HIS A 36 -0.54 -14.48 4.03
N THR A 37 0.31 -13.45 4.13
CA THR A 37 0.54 -12.48 3.06
C THR A 37 1.99 -12.50 2.58
N ARG A 38 2.21 -12.09 1.34
CA ARG A 38 3.55 -11.94 0.75
C ARG A 38 4.19 -10.62 1.15
N VAL A 39 3.38 -9.57 1.23
CA VAL A 39 3.80 -8.20 1.55
C VAL A 39 2.56 -7.43 2.01
N ALA A 40 2.74 -6.59 3.03
CA ALA A 40 1.69 -5.71 3.53
C ALA A 40 2.25 -4.32 3.87
N ILE A 41 1.43 -3.31 3.67
CA ILE A 41 1.72 -1.92 4.04
C ILE A 41 0.51 -1.30 4.73
N LYS A 42 0.77 -0.40 5.68
CA LYS A 42 -0.21 0.54 6.21
C LYS A 42 -0.08 1.86 5.45
N VAL A 43 -1.14 2.27 4.76
CA VAL A 43 -1.23 3.57 4.08
C VAL A 43 -1.93 4.54 5.02
N THR A 44 -1.29 5.67 5.33
CA THR A 44 -1.83 6.71 6.20
C THR A 44 -2.23 7.92 5.36
N PHE A 45 -3.41 8.46 5.63
CA PHE A 45 -3.97 9.65 4.99
C PHE A 45 -3.71 10.91 5.83
N LYS A 46 -3.94 12.09 5.25
CA LYS A 46 -3.70 13.38 5.91
C LYS A 46 -4.56 13.63 7.14
N ASP A 47 -5.78 13.10 7.15
CA ASP A 47 -6.71 13.14 8.28
C ASP A 47 -6.33 12.14 9.41
N ASN A 48 -5.18 11.47 9.27
CA ASN A 48 -4.70 10.39 10.14
C ASN A 48 -5.55 9.12 10.11
N ASN A 49 -6.55 9.02 9.25
CA ASN A 49 -7.13 7.74 8.90
C ASN A 49 -6.08 6.89 8.18
N TRP A 50 -6.28 5.58 8.20
CA TRP A 50 -5.38 4.66 7.54
C TRP A 50 -6.15 3.46 7.03
N LEU A 51 -5.56 2.80 6.05
CA LEU A 51 -6.00 1.49 5.59
C LEU A 51 -4.80 0.59 5.41
N ARG A 52 -5.03 -0.71 5.39
CA ARG A 52 -4.01 -1.69 5.05
C ARG A 52 -4.14 -2.09 3.60
N VAL A 53 -3.01 -2.25 2.93
CA VAL A 53 -2.92 -2.83 1.59
C VAL A 53 -2.01 -4.03 1.70
N TYR A 54 -2.42 -5.18 1.18
CA TYR A 54 -1.62 -6.39 1.25
C TYR A 54 -1.78 -7.23 -0.01
N GLN A 55 -0.72 -7.98 -0.32
CA GLN A 55 -0.73 -8.99 -1.37
C GLN A 55 -0.75 -10.38 -0.72
N LYS A 56 -1.75 -11.19 -1.05
CA LYS A 56 -1.83 -12.61 -0.68
C LYS A 56 -0.72 -13.42 -1.37
N THR A 57 -0.43 -14.61 -0.86
CA THR A 57 0.56 -15.53 -1.44
C THR A 57 0.23 -15.93 -2.88
N ASN A 58 -1.05 -15.95 -3.25
CA ASN A 58 -1.53 -16.18 -4.62
C ASN A 58 -1.45 -14.96 -5.54
N GLY A 59 -0.90 -13.83 -5.07
CA GLY A 59 -0.69 -12.61 -5.85
C GLY A 59 -1.85 -11.61 -5.85
N ILE A 60 -3.02 -11.96 -5.30
CA ILE A 60 -4.18 -11.06 -5.19
C ILE A 60 -3.85 -9.90 -4.23
N VAL A 61 -4.16 -8.67 -4.65
CA VAL A 61 -4.00 -7.46 -3.83
C VAL A 61 -5.36 -7.02 -3.30
N GLU A 62 -5.44 -6.80 -2.00
CA GLU A 62 -6.64 -6.32 -1.29
C GLU A 62 -6.29 -5.12 -0.41
N TRP A 63 -7.28 -4.27 -0.14
CA TRP A 63 -7.15 -3.14 0.79
C TRP A 63 -8.44 -2.88 1.55
N TYR A 64 -8.32 -2.53 2.83
CA TYR A 64 -9.43 -2.15 3.72
C TYR A 64 -8.98 -1.34 4.93
#